data_AF-A0A2E0XK43-F1
#
_entry.id   AF-A0A2E0XK43-F1
#
_cell.length_a   1.000
_cell.length_b   1.000
_cell.length_c   1.000
_cell.angle_alpha   90.00
_cell.angle_beta   90.00
_cell.angle_gamma   90.00
#
_symmetry.space_group_name_H-M   'P 1'
#
loop_
_entity.id
_entity.type
_entity.pdbx_description
1 polymer ?
#
loop_
_entity_poly.entity_id
_entity_poly.type
_entity_poly.pdbx_seq_one_letter_code
_entity_poly.pdbx_strand_id
1 'polypeptide(L)' 'MQANQSRIRIEVTDMGIGIAEEQIENIFESFTQVSQGINRRFGGTGLDLTIS' A
#
# COMPACT_ATOMS: atom_id res chain seq x y z
N MET A 1 -2.46 -11.03 -36.15
CA MET A 1 -2.90 -11.86 -35.01
C MET A 1 -2.97 -10.97 -33.79
N GLN A 2 -4.12 -10.86 -33.13
CA GLN A 2 -4.26 -10.05 -31.92
C GLN A 2 -3.68 -10.85 -30.75
N ALA A 3 -2.72 -10.26 -30.03
CA ALA A 3 -2.15 -10.88 -28.84
C ALA A 3 -3.25 -11.00 -27.77
N ASN A 4 -3.55 -12.22 -27.34
CA ASN A 4 -4.53 -12.47 -26.29
C ASN A 4 -3.90 -12.04 -24.96
N GLN A 5 -4.31 -10.87 -24.44
CA GLN A 5 -3.82 -10.38 -23.15
C GLN A 5 -4.46 -11.21 -22.03
N SER A 6 -3.68 -12.12 -21.45
CA SER A 6 -4.09 -12.86 -20.25
C SER A 6 -3.86 -11.98 -19.03
N ARG A 7 -4.87 -11.85 -18.16
CA ARG A 7 -4.76 -11.11 -16.90
C ARG A 7 -4.56 -12.09 -15.74
N ILE A 8 -3.67 -11.74 -14.81
CA ILE A 8 -3.48 -12.45 -13.55
C ILE A 8 -3.98 -11.53 -12.44
N ARG A 9 -4.78 -12.09 -11.51
CA ARG A 9 -5.25 -11.40 -10.31
C ARG A 9 -4.55 -12.00 -9.10
N ILE A 10 -4.00 -11.13 -8.25
CA ILE A 10 -3.35 -11.49 -6.99
C ILE A 10 -4.10 -10.76 -5.88
N GLU A 11 -4.40 -11.46 -4.80
CA GLU A 11 -5.06 -10.92 -3.62
C GLU A 11 -4.21 -11.23 -2.38
N VAL A 12 -4.13 -10.27 -1.46
CA VAL A 12 -3.41 -10.39 -0.19
C VAL A 12 -4.35 -9.98 0.93
N THR A 13 -4.36 -10.71 2.03
CA THR A 13 -5.14 -10.39 3.24
C THR A 13 -4.21 -10.32 4.43
N ASP A 14 -4.33 -9.25 5.22
CA ASP A 14 -3.60 -9.05 6.46
C ASP A 14 -4.53 -9.20 7.67
N MET A 15 -3.99 -9.58 8.83
CA MET A 15 -4.72 -9.73 10.10
C MET A 15 -4.44 -8.58 11.09
N GLY A 16 -3.76 -7.53 10.65
CA GLY A 16 -3.40 -6.38 11.45
C GLY A 16 -4.56 -5.44 11.74
N ILE A 17 -4.23 -4.28 12.30
CA ILE A 17 -5.18 -3.26 12.79
C ILE A 17 -6.05 -2.64 11.68
N GLY A 18 -5.76 -2.91 10.41
CA GLY A 18 -6.42 -2.31 9.27
C GLY A 18 -5.96 -0.88 8.98
N ILE A 19 -6.63 -0.24 8.02
CA ILE A 19 -6.37 1.13 7.58
C ILE A 19 -7.69 1.89 7.69
N ALA A 20 -7.65 3.10 8.25
CA ALA A 20 -8.83 3.97 8.30
C ALA A 20 -9.30 4.33 6.89
N GLU A 21 -10.61 4.39 6.67
CA GLU A 21 -11.20 4.59 5.33
C GLU A 21 -10.67 5.86 4.64
N GLU A 22 -10.55 6.96 5.39
CA GLU A 22 -9.99 8.25 4.93
C GLU A 22 -8.50 8.20 4.52
N GLN A 23 -7.81 7.12 4.87
CA GLN A 23 -6.39 6.93 4.57
C GLN A 23 -6.16 6.01 3.38
N ILE A 24 -7.17 5.21 2.98
CA ILE A 24 -7.09 4.26 1.85
C ILE A 24 -6.64 4.95 0.56
N GLU A 25 -7.15 6.14 0.28
CA GLU A 25 -6.83 6.90 -0.93
C GLU A 25 -5.36 7.32 -0.98
N ASN A 26 -4.73 7.50 0.19
CA ASN A 26 -3.40 8.07 0.32
C ASN A 26 -2.30 7.01 0.51
N ILE A 27 -2.64 5.72 0.64
CA ILE A 27 -1.64 4.67 0.96
C ILE A 27 -0.63 4.42 -0.17
N PHE A 28 -0.94 4.85 -1.39
CA PHE A 28 -0.05 4.75 -2.55
C PHE A 28 0.70 6.04 -2.83
N GLU A 29 0.48 7.12 -2.06
CA GLU A 29 1.21 8.36 -2.25
C GLU A 29 2.64 8.26 -1.74
N SER A 30 3.58 8.72 -2.56
CA SER A 30 5.00 8.72 -2.19
C SER A 30 5.22 9.52 -0.91
N PHE A 31 5.97 8.92 0.03
CA PHE A 31 6.36 9.55 1.29
C PHE A 31 5.19 9.78 2.27
N THR A 32 4.02 9.22 2.02
CA THR A 32 2.87 9.30 2.94
C THR A 32 2.92 8.14 3.95
N GLN A 33 2.72 8.47 5.22
CA GLN A 33 2.59 7.51 6.31
C GLN A 33 1.34 7.79 7.14
N VAL A 34 0.51 6.77 7.33
CA VAL A 34 -0.81 6.84 7.98
C VAL A 34 -0.72 7.25 9.46
N SER A 35 0.46 7.23 10.09
CA SER A 35 0.61 7.85 11.42
C SER A 35 2.00 8.42 11.71
N GLN A 36 2.02 9.60 12.32
CA GLN A 36 3.21 10.28 12.84
C GLN A 36 3.84 9.55 14.05
N GLY A 37 3.08 8.68 14.74
CA GLY A 37 3.52 7.99 15.96
C GLY A 37 4.37 6.73 15.74
N ILE A 38 4.37 6.17 14.52
CA ILE A 38 5.09 4.93 14.16
C ILE A 38 6.60 5.17 13.91
N ASN A 39 7.00 6.42 13.65
CA ASN A 39 8.38 6.81 13.33
C ASN A 39 9.43 6.35 14.39
N ARG A 40 9.04 6.19 15.65
CA ARG A 40 9.97 5.77 16.73
C ARG A 40 10.11 4.26 16.90
N ARG A 41 9.26 3.43 16.27
CA ARG A 41 9.30 1.95 16.44
C ARG A 41 9.53 1.16 15.16
N PHE A 42 9.11 1.63 13.99
CA PHE A 42 9.10 0.82 12.76
C PHE A 42 9.57 1.59 11.51
N GLY A 43 10.58 2.46 11.64
CA GLY A 43 11.03 3.40 10.60
C GLY A 43 10.90 2.94 9.14
N GLY A 44 10.47 3.85 8.26
CA GLY A 44 10.30 3.63 6.82
C GLY A 44 10.11 4.98 6.10
N THR A 45 10.27 5.01 4.77
CA THR A 45 10.13 6.25 3.98
C THR A 45 8.72 6.48 3.45
N GLY A 46 7.83 5.47 3.51
CA GLY A 46 6.52 5.53 2.87
C GLY A 46 6.61 5.40 1.34
N LEU A 47 7.63 4.70 0.82
CA LEU A 47 7.77 4.44 -0.63
C LEU A 47 7.35 3.03 -1.06
N ASP A 48 7.25 2.09 -0.13
CA ASP A 48 7.12 0.67 -0.47
C ASP A 48 5.80 0.34 -1.20
N LEU A 49 4.67 0.90 -0.74
CA LEU A 49 3.38 0.73 -1.40
C LEU A 49 3.27 1.50 -2.72
N THR A 50 3.97 2.63 -2.86
CA THR A 50 3.94 3.43 -4.10
C THR A 50 4.67 2.75 -5.27
N ILE A 51 5.62 1.85 -4.98
CA ILE A 51 6.44 1.18 -6.00
C ILE A 51 5.82 -0.14 -6.50
N SER A 52 4.81 -0.70 -5.81
CA SER A 52 4.30 -2.06 -6.03
C SER A 52 3.38 -2.25 -7.24
#